data_AF-A0A1B8TBC4-F1
#
_entry.id   AF-A0A1B8TBC4-F1
#
_cell.length_a   1.000
_cell.length_b   1.000
_cell.length_c   1.000
_cell.angle_alpha   90.00
_cell.angle_beta   90.00
_cell.angle_gamma   90.00
#
_symmetry.space_group_name_H-M   'P 1'
#
loop_
_entity.id
_entity.type
_entity.pdbx_description
1 polymer ?
#
loop_
_entity_poly.entity_id
_entity_poly.type
_entity_poly.pdbx_seq_one_letter_code
_entity_poly.pdbx_strand_id
1 'polypeptide(L)'
;MAGRAVTELDFRKPEYRDAKVEDYEFRADGALVRKDRWEVGIRTICGLVGMSGRDFEIPDVVSKVEQLATDQEGWMAIEDIEDADDYPPESVPVSIQLSDSSILKGAFYSPSQNAWLWRGQSFREEVSAWKEETGSAHREGLSA
;
A
#
# COMPACT_ATOMS: atom_id res chain seq x y z
N MET A 1 13.74 32.01 -9.59
CA MET A 1 13.56 33.27 -8.85
C MET A 1 13.60 32.94 -7.37
N ALA A 2 14.58 33.46 -6.63
CA ALA A 2 14.63 33.26 -5.18
C ALA A 2 13.50 34.06 -4.52
N GLY A 3 12.58 33.39 -3.82
CA GLY A 3 11.50 34.03 -3.08
C GLY A 3 12.05 34.85 -1.90
N ARG A 4 11.38 35.95 -1.53
CA ARG A 4 11.80 36.80 -0.41
C ARG A 4 11.89 36.01 0.89
N ALA A 5 12.78 36.43 1.80
CA ALA A 5 12.86 35.84 3.12
C ALA A 5 11.55 36.05 3.92
N VAL A 6 11.22 35.06 4.75
CA VAL A 6 10.13 35.13 5.72
C VAL A 6 10.53 36.07 6.86
N THR A 7 9.60 36.89 7.33
CA THR A 7 9.82 37.88 8.39
C THR A 7 8.74 37.80 9.46
N GLU A 8 8.97 38.40 10.63
CA GLU A 8 7.95 38.49 11.69
C GLU A 8 6.65 39.17 11.23
N LEU A 9 6.71 40.05 10.22
CA LEU A 9 5.52 40.69 9.65
C LEU A 9 4.53 39.66 9.07
N ASP A 10 5.05 38.54 8.59
CA ASP A 10 4.27 37.45 7.99
C ASP A 10 3.50 36.64 9.06
N PHE A 11 3.89 36.74 10.34
CA PHE A 11 3.35 35.98 11.48
C PHE A 11 2.31 36.76 12.29
N ARG A 12 1.86 37.93 11.82
CA ARG A 12 0.91 38.79 12.54
C ARG A 12 -0.50 38.20 12.71
N LYS A 13 -0.81 37.09 12.05
CA LYS A 13 -2.10 36.38 12.22
C LYS A 13 -2.10 35.54 13.51
N PRO A 14 -3.24 35.42 14.21
CA PRO A 14 -3.34 34.61 15.42
C PRO A 14 -2.90 33.14 15.27
N GLU A 15 -3.04 32.57 14.08
CA GLU A 15 -2.66 31.18 13.75
C GLU A 15 -1.16 30.88 13.79
N TYR A 16 -0.30 31.91 13.80
CA TYR A 16 1.16 31.77 13.91
C TYR A 16 1.72 32.27 15.25
N ARG A 17 0.85 32.46 16.25
CA ARG A 17 1.26 32.81 17.60
C ARG A 17 2.20 31.70 18.12
N ASP A 18 3.41 32.10 18.53
CA ASP A 18 4.50 31.24 19.03
C ASP A 18 5.31 30.46 17.97
N ALA A 19 5.03 30.65 16.68
CA ALA A 19 5.81 30.02 15.63
C ALA A 19 7.11 30.81 15.35
N LYS A 20 8.21 30.08 15.11
CA LYS A 20 9.53 30.69 14.83
C LYS A 20 9.69 30.96 13.35
N VAL A 21 10.12 32.16 13.00
CA VAL A 21 10.31 32.58 11.61
C VAL A 21 11.32 31.69 10.88
N GLU A 22 12.39 31.27 11.55
CA GLU A 22 13.41 30.41 10.95
C GLU A 22 12.90 29.03 10.50
N ASP A 23 11.77 28.56 11.04
CA ASP A 23 11.20 27.25 10.72
C ASP A 23 10.30 27.27 9.47
N TYR A 24 10.08 28.44 8.85
CA TYR A 24 9.13 28.63 7.76
C TYR A 24 9.76 29.21 6.50
N GLU A 25 9.11 28.93 5.37
CA GLU A 25 9.48 29.42 4.04
C GLU A 25 8.23 29.70 3.21
N PHE A 26 8.38 30.48 2.13
CA PHE A 26 7.34 30.62 1.12
C PHE A 26 7.44 29.49 0.10
N ARG A 27 6.31 28.80 -0.11
CA ARG A 27 6.14 27.88 -1.24
C ARG A 27 5.97 28.67 -2.55
N ALA A 28 6.13 28.00 -3.68
CA ALA A 28 6.02 28.60 -5.01
C ALA A 28 4.68 29.31 -5.29
N ASP A 29 3.61 28.92 -4.60
CA ASP A 29 2.28 29.53 -4.66
C ASP A 29 2.09 30.69 -3.67
N GLY A 30 3.13 31.06 -2.92
CA GLY A 30 3.08 32.13 -1.91
C GLY A 30 2.55 31.69 -0.54
N ALA A 31 2.25 30.41 -0.33
CA ALA A 31 1.86 29.91 0.98
C ALA A 31 3.04 29.93 1.96
N LEU A 32 2.79 30.38 3.19
CA LEU A 32 3.75 30.30 4.29
C LEU A 32 3.66 28.90 4.92
N VAL A 33 4.76 28.15 4.88
CA VAL A 33 4.77 26.73 5.24
C VAL A 33 6.03 26.39 6.02
N ARG A 34 5.94 25.38 6.90
CA ARG A 34 7.11 24.89 7.64
C ARG A 34 8.12 24.21 6.73
N LYS A 35 9.41 24.41 7.00
CA LYS A 35 10.53 23.83 6.24
C LYS A 35 10.64 22.31 6.42
N ASP A 36 10.36 21.82 7.63
CA ASP A 36 10.41 20.39 7.98
C ASP A 36 9.20 19.57 7.49
N ARG A 37 8.23 20.19 6.79
CA ARG A 37 7.01 19.52 6.31
C ARG A 37 7.27 18.25 5.50
N TRP A 38 8.34 18.23 4.71
CA TRP A 38 8.73 17.07 3.92
C TRP A 38 9.25 15.93 4.81
N GLU A 39 10.08 16.25 5.81
CA GLU A 39 10.58 15.26 6.77
C GLU A 39 9.43 14.64 7.57
N VAL A 40 8.52 15.47 8.09
CA VAL A 40 7.32 15.01 8.82
C VAL A 40 6.43 14.14 7.93
N GLY A 41 6.26 14.53 6.67
CA GLY A 41 5.51 13.75 5.68
C GLY A 41 6.12 12.36 5.46
N ILE A 42 7.43 12.29 5.21
CA ILE A 42 8.12 11.01 5.02
C ILE A 42 8.09 10.16 6.28
N ARG A 43 8.31 10.73 7.48
CA ARG A 43 8.18 10.01 8.76
C ARG A 43 6.80 9.37 8.92
N THR A 44 5.74 10.07 8.48
CA THR A 44 4.37 9.54 8.51
C THR A 44 4.25 8.34 7.56
N ILE A 45 4.76 8.46 6.33
CA ILE A 45 4.78 7.36 5.36
C ILE A 45 5.57 6.16 5.91
N CYS A 46 6.74 6.36 6.51
CA CYS A 46 7.53 5.30 7.17
C CYS A 46 6.66 4.49 8.14
N GLY A 47 5.89 5.17 8.99
CA GLY A 47 4.97 4.52 9.93
C GLY A 47 3.89 3.70 9.23
N LEU A 48 3.30 4.23 8.15
CA LEU A 48 2.26 3.54 7.37
C LEU A 48 2.80 2.29 6.66
N VAL A 49 4.04 2.35 6.15
CA VAL A 49 4.68 1.20 5.49
C VAL A 49 5.36 0.24 6.48
N GLY A 50 5.12 0.39 7.78
CA GLY A 50 5.58 -0.53 8.83
C GLY A 50 7.07 -0.43 9.15
N MET A 51 7.75 0.66 8.78
CA MET A 51 9.13 0.90 9.18
C MET A 51 9.18 1.39 10.63
N SER A 52 9.82 0.61 11.51
CA SER A 52 9.88 0.89 12.95
C SER A 52 11.23 1.49 13.42
N GLY A 53 12.09 1.89 12.48
CA GLY A 53 13.39 2.51 12.77
C GLY A 53 13.27 3.95 13.23
N ARG A 54 14.16 4.40 14.13
CA ARG A 54 14.30 5.82 14.50
C ARG A 54 14.79 6.67 13.32
N ASP A 55 15.58 6.05 12.45
CA ASP A 55 16.17 6.64 11.26
C ASP A 55 15.67 5.89 10.02
N PHE A 56 15.52 6.62 8.92
CA PHE A 56 15.12 6.08 7.62
C PHE A 56 15.96 6.75 6.52
N GLU A 57 16.24 6.00 5.47
CA GLU A 57 16.75 6.55 4.22
C GLU A 57 15.60 6.59 3.21
N ILE A 58 15.51 7.68 2.42
CA ILE A 58 14.43 7.83 1.42
C ILE A 58 14.32 6.62 0.47
N PRO A 59 15.43 6.05 -0.06
CA PRO A 59 15.36 4.85 -0.89
C PRO A 59 14.67 3.67 -0.23
N ASP A 60 14.83 3.48 1.08
CA ASP A 60 14.20 2.38 1.81
C ASP A 60 12.67 2.58 1.87
N VAL A 61 12.25 3.83 2.09
CA VAL A 61 10.82 4.20 2.08
C VAL A 61 10.22 3.95 0.70
N VAL A 62 10.90 4.38 -0.36
CA VAL A 62 10.47 4.16 -1.75
C VAL A 62 10.35 2.67 -2.04
N SER A 63 11.36 1.88 -1.69
CA SER A 63 11.33 0.43 -1.90
C SER A 63 10.16 -0.24 -1.17
N LYS A 64 9.82 0.22 0.04
CA LYS A 64 8.65 -0.28 0.78
C LYS A 64 7.33 0.10 0.13
N VAL A 65 7.21 1.32 -0.39
CA VAL A 65 6.04 1.75 -1.15
C VAL A 65 5.90 0.94 -2.45
N GLU A 66 6.99 0.68 -3.16
CA GLU A 66 7.00 -0.16 -4.36
C GLU A 66 6.56 -1.60 -4.04
N GLN A 67 7.06 -2.19 -2.96
CA GLN A 67 6.61 -3.51 -2.49
C GLN A 67 5.10 -3.54 -2.24
N LEU A 68 4.57 -2.54 -1.54
CA LEU A 68 3.12 -2.45 -1.30
C LEU A 68 2.33 -2.25 -2.59
N ALA A 69 2.81 -1.44 -3.52
CA ALA A 69 2.17 -1.25 -4.81
C ALA A 69 2.13 -2.56 -5.61
N THR A 70 3.25 -3.28 -5.70
CA THR A 70 3.32 -4.60 -6.35
C THR A 70 2.44 -5.65 -5.65
N ASP A 71 2.35 -5.63 -4.32
CA ASP A 71 1.45 -6.53 -3.58
C ASP A 71 -0.04 -6.29 -3.94
N GLN A 72 -0.40 -5.04 -4.26
CA GLN A 72 -1.73 -4.62 -4.72
C GLN A 72 -1.96 -4.82 -6.23
N GLU A 73 -0.94 -5.13 -7.03
CA GLU A 73 -1.14 -5.42 -8.46
C GLU A 73 -1.71 -6.81 -8.67
N GLY A 74 -2.55 -6.98 -9.70
CA GLY A 74 -3.04 -8.28 -10.16
C GLY A 74 -4.22 -8.86 -9.37
N TRP A 75 -4.85 -8.08 -8.49
CA TRP A 75 -6.14 -8.45 -7.90
C TRP A 75 -7.28 -8.22 -8.89
N MET A 76 -8.14 -9.23 -9.04
CA MET A 76 -9.38 -9.20 -9.79
C MET A 76 -10.55 -9.24 -8.81
N ALA A 77 -11.36 -8.18 -8.80
CA ALA A 77 -12.53 -8.12 -7.94
C ALA A 77 -13.61 -9.09 -8.44
N ILE A 78 -14.28 -9.79 -7.53
CA ILE A 78 -15.35 -10.72 -7.90
C ILE A 78 -16.52 -10.00 -8.59
N GLU A 79 -16.77 -8.74 -8.22
CA GLU A 79 -17.79 -7.90 -8.84
C GLU A 79 -17.48 -7.50 -10.30
N ASP A 80 -16.20 -7.53 -10.69
CA ASP A 80 -15.74 -7.19 -12.04
C ASP A 80 -15.64 -8.43 -12.96
N ILE A 81 -15.97 -9.62 -12.45
CA ILE A 81 -15.97 -10.85 -13.26
C ILE A 81 -17.27 -10.91 -14.07
N GLU A 82 -17.13 -10.88 -15.40
CA GLU A 82 -18.27 -10.95 -16.32
C GLU A 82 -18.46 -12.38 -16.86
N ASP A 83 -17.35 -13.07 -17.14
CA ASP A 83 -17.35 -14.36 -17.82
C ASP A 83 -16.68 -15.49 -17.00
N ALA A 84 -17.01 -16.74 -17.32
CA ALA A 84 -16.41 -17.90 -16.67
C ALA A 84 -14.90 -18.03 -16.90
N ASP A 85 -14.40 -17.44 -18.00
CA ASP A 85 -12.97 -17.45 -18.37
C ASP A 85 -12.14 -16.44 -17.55
N ASP A 86 -12.78 -15.51 -16.83
CA ASP A 86 -12.12 -14.60 -15.90
C ASP A 86 -11.78 -15.30 -14.57
N TYR A 87 -12.32 -16.49 -14.30
CA TYR A 87 -11.92 -17.27 -13.14
C TYR A 87 -10.61 -18.01 -13.39
N PRO A 88 -9.77 -18.21 -12.36
CA PRO A 88 -8.56 -19.00 -12.51
C PRO A 88 -8.93 -20.47 -12.81
N PRO A 89 -8.09 -21.18 -13.58
CA PRO A 89 -8.24 -22.62 -13.75
C PRO A 89 -8.17 -23.36 -12.40
N GLU A 90 -8.93 -24.46 -12.24
CA GLU A 90 -9.05 -25.21 -10.98
C GLU A 90 -7.72 -25.75 -10.42
N SER A 91 -6.69 -25.87 -11.26
CA SER A 91 -5.35 -26.33 -10.86
C SER A 91 -4.37 -25.20 -10.46
N VAL A 92 -4.77 -23.93 -10.60
CA VAL A 92 -3.89 -22.78 -10.33
C VAL A 92 -4.11 -22.30 -8.90
N PRO A 93 -3.06 -22.30 -8.04
CA PRO A 93 -3.17 -21.72 -6.72
C PRO A 93 -3.28 -20.20 -6.82
N VAL A 94 -4.20 -19.64 -6.06
CA VAL A 94 -4.45 -18.20 -6.00
C VAL A 94 -4.47 -17.71 -4.56
N SER A 95 -4.27 -16.40 -4.41
CA SER A 95 -4.65 -15.68 -3.20
C SER A 95 -6.07 -15.19 -3.35
N ILE A 96 -6.92 -15.40 -2.34
CA ILE A 96 -8.25 -14.80 -2.26
C ILE A 96 -8.28 -13.78 -1.12
N GLN A 97 -8.98 -12.68 -1.34
CA GLN A 97 -9.28 -11.69 -0.32
C GLN A 97 -10.73 -11.87 0.13
N LEU A 98 -10.93 -11.88 1.44
CA LEU A 98 -12.25 -11.95 2.05
C LEU A 98 -12.82 -10.55 2.29
N SER A 99 -14.13 -10.45 2.55
CA SER A 99 -14.85 -9.21 2.84
C SER A 99 -14.32 -8.47 4.08
N ASP A 100 -13.65 -9.16 5.00
CA ASP A 100 -12.98 -8.58 6.16
C ASP A 100 -11.53 -8.13 5.87
N SER A 101 -11.13 -8.13 4.59
CA SER A 101 -9.77 -7.86 4.09
C SER A 101 -8.71 -8.91 4.46
N SER A 102 -9.08 -10.03 5.08
CA SER A 102 -8.18 -11.16 5.27
C SER A 102 -7.77 -11.77 3.93
N ILE A 103 -6.51 -12.20 3.80
CA ILE A 103 -5.99 -12.83 2.59
C ILE A 103 -5.66 -14.30 2.88
N LEU A 104 -6.25 -15.20 2.11
CA LEU A 104 -5.96 -16.63 2.15
C LEU A 104 -5.12 -17.02 0.92
N LYS A 105 -3.91 -17.51 1.17
CA LYS A 105 -2.96 -17.97 0.15
C LYS A 105 -3.12 -19.46 -0.16
N GLY A 106 -2.93 -19.84 -1.42
CA GLY A 106 -3.04 -21.23 -1.90
C GLY A 106 -4.48 -21.75 -1.95
N ALA A 107 -5.44 -20.87 -2.27
CA ALA A 107 -6.81 -21.25 -2.57
C ALA A 107 -6.96 -21.69 -4.03
N PHE A 108 -8.05 -22.37 -4.35
CA PHE A 108 -8.41 -22.80 -5.70
C PHE A 108 -9.87 -22.47 -5.98
N TYR A 109 -10.19 -22.13 -7.22
CA TYR A 109 -11.59 -22.03 -7.64
C TYR A 109 -12.09 -23.38 -8.14
N SER A 110 -13.24 -23.84 -7.65
CA SER A 110 -13.90 -25.04 -8.19
C SER A 110 -15.16 -24.64 -8.98
N PRO A 111 -15.13 -24.68 -10.33
CA PRO A 111 -16.28 -24.33 -11.16
C PRO A 111 -17.49 -25.23 -10.90
N SER A 112 -17.25 -26.50 -10.58
CA SER A 112 -18.32 -27.49 -10.31
C SER A 112 -19.15 -27.14 -9.07
N GLN A 113 -18.52 -26.54 -8.06
CA GLN A 113 -19.17 -26.08 -6.83
C GLN A 113 -19.51 -24.59 -6.89
N ASN A 114 -18.95 -23.88 -7.88
CA ASN A 114 -18.94 -22.42 -7.98
C ASN A 114 -18.54 -21.81 -6.62
N ALA A 115 -17.39 -22.22 -6.10
CA ALA A 115 -16.89 -21.84 -4.78
C ALA A 115 -15.36 -21.86 -4.73
N TRP A 116 -14.81 -21.05 -3.84
CA TRP A 116 -13.38 -21.01 -3.54
C TRP A 116 -13.04 -22.02 -2.46
N LEU A 117 -12.03 -22.86 -2.69
CA LEU A 117 -11.60 -23.90 -1.78
C LEU A 117 -10.25 -23.52 -1.14
N TRP A 118 -10.21 -23.49 0.19
CA TRP A 118 -8.98 -23.25 0.94
C TRP A 118 -8.87 -24.25 2.09
N ARG A 119 -7.82 -25.08 2.08
CA ARG A 119 -7.58 -26.14 3.09
C ARG A 119 -8.79 -27.06 3.34
N GLY A 120 -9.57 -27.33 2.29
CA GLY A 120 -10.76 -28.19 2.35
C GLY A 120 -12.04 -27.48 2.82
N GLN A 121 -11.99 -26.19 3.13
CA GLN A 121 -13.16 -25.36 3.41
C GLN A 121 -13.59 -24.59 2.16
N SER A 122 -14.90 -24.43 1.94
CA SER A 122 -15.45 -23.63 0.86
C SER A 122 -15.81 -22.22 1.32
N PHE A 123 -15.50 -21.23 0.49
CA PHE A 123 -15.85 -19.82 0.64
C PHE A 123 -16.58 -19.37 -0.62
N ARG A 124 -17.64 -18.56 -0.46
CA ARG A 124 -18.47 -18.16 -1.61
C ARG A 124 -18.78 -16.68 -1.58
N GLU A 125 -19.67 -16.27 -0.70
CA GLU A 125 -20.11 -14.88 -0.56
C GLU A 125 -19.09 -14.03 0.21
N GLU A 126 -18.15 -14.66 0.93
CA GLU A 126 -17.13 -13.95 1.68
C GLU A 126 -15.97 -13.47 0.82
N VAL A 127 -15.82 -13.94 -0.43
CA VAL A 127 -14.67 -13.59 -1.28
C VAL A 127 -14.96 -12.31 -2.06
N SER A 128 -14.09 -11.31 -1.91
CA SER A 128 -14.22 -10.01 -2.58
C SER A 128 -13.31 -9.87 -3.80
N ALA A 129 -12.15 -10.52 -3.80
CA ALA A 129 -11.20 -10.50 -4.90
C ALA A 129 -10.30 -11.73 -4.91
N TRP A 130 -9.65 -11.99 -6.03
CA TRP A 130 -8.66 -13.04 -6.18
C TRP A 130 -7.45 -12.56 -6.99
N LYS A 131 -6.30 -13.22 -6.83
CA LYS A 131 -5.05 -12.90 -7.53
C LYS A 131 -4.25 -14.17 -7.76
N GLU A 132 -3.72 -14.35 -8.97
CA GLU A 132 -2.80 -15.46 -9.25
C GLU A 132 -1.57 -15.40 -8.34
N GLU A 133 -1.19 -16.55 -7.76
CA GLU A 133 0.10 -16.64 -7.09
C GLU A 133 1.18 -16.81 -8.14
N THR A 134 1.96 -15.74 -8.36
CA THR A 134 3.19 -15.83 -9.12
C THR A 134 4.13 -16.76 -8.36
N GLY A 135 4.34 -17.96 -8.91
CA GLY A 135 5.04 -19.04 -8.21
C GLY A 135 6.39 -18.59 -7.66
N SER A 136 6.55 -18.66 -6.33
CA SER A 136 7.88 -18.86 -5.74
C SER A 136 8.34 -20.27 -6.11
N ALA A 137 8.82 -20.43 -7.35
CA ALA A 137 9.53 -21.61 -7.80
C ALA A 137 10.93 -21.65 -7.16
N HIS A 138 11.02 -21.91 -5.86
CA HIS A 138 12.24 -22.42 -5.24
C HIS A 138 12.00 -23.14 -3.92
N ARG A 139 11.56 -24.40 -4.02
CA ARG A 139 11.92 -25.48 -3.08
C ARG A 139 12.01 -26.80 -3.84
N GLU A 140 13.01 -26.92 -4.70
CA GLU A 140 13.63 -28.22 -4.97
C GLU A 140 15.03 -28.19 -4.34
N GLY A 141 15.33 -29.21 -3.55
CA GLY A 141 16.64 -29.39 -2.93
C GLY A 141 16.58 -29.71 -1.45
N LEU A 142 15.97 -30.85 -1.11
CA LEU A 142 16.39 -31.69 0.00
C LEU A 142 15.68 -33.05 -0.13
N SER A 143 16.26 -33.92 -0.96
CA SER A 143 16.07 -35.36 -0.87
C SER A 143 17.43 -36.04 -1.04
N ALA A 144 17.71 -36.92 -0.09
CA ALA A 144 18.82 -37.87 0.04
C ALA A 144 20.19 -37.29 0.46
#